data_AF-A0A023D8N0-F1
#
_entry.id   AF-A0A023D8N0-F1
#
_cell.length_a   1.000
_cell.length_b   1.000
_cell.length_c   1.000
_cell.angle_alpha   90.00
_cell.angle_beta   90.00
_cell.angle_gamma   90.00
#
_symmetry.space_group_name_H-M   'P 1'
#
loop_
_entity.id
_entity.type
_entity.pdbx_description
1 polymer ?
#
loop_
_entity_poly.entity_id
_entity_poly.type
_entity_poly.pdbx_seq_one_letter_code
_entity_poly.pdbx_strand_id
1 'polypeptide(L)'
;MPKLTRRSARPRLALEGGSGNRPSHRLSRRPPDLVSAQPQPDLFDHVAESGRAEERTHLSPLEVPVTLVSLAALGSGLRPDAWLYCLCPVPQSRRLLRDGLRLDRRAPLSLLERPALFALVAMLAEAGEACPSILRLRRALVQDFLEPDPDSSARAGAPCYWLVPAEN
;
A
#
# COMPACT_ATOMS: atom_id res chain seq x y z
N MET A 1 -3.20 49.38 -20.55
CA MET A 1 -4.18 50.43 -20.18
C MET A 1 -5.55 49.77 -20.08
N PRO A 2 -6.37 50.01 -19.05
CA PRO A 2 -6.03 50.25 -17.63
C PRO A 2 -6.95 49.48 -16.64
N LYS A 3 -6.42 49.26 -15.41
CA LYS A 3 -7.08 49.47 -14.09
C LYS A 3 -8.28 48.55 -13.71
N LEU A 4 -8.51 48.13 -12.46
CA LEU A 4 -8.35 48.85 -11.19
C LEU A 4 -8.56 47.90 -9.97
N THR A 5 -7.82 48.16 -8.88
CA THR A 5 -8.20 48.06 -7.43
C THR A 5 -8.62 46.72 -6.80
N ARG A 6 -7.94 46.16 -5.79
CA ARG A 6 -7.48 46.63 -4.45
C ARG A 6 -8.61 46.97 -3.47
N ARG A 7 -8.72 46.20 -2.38
CA ARG A 7 -9.14 46.54 -0.99
C ARG A 7 -9.38 45.21 -0.25
N SER A 8 -8.59 44.72 0.71
CA SER A 8 -8.13 45.30 1.99
C SER A 8 -9.24 45.95 2.79
N ALA A 9 -9.73 45.24 3.82
CA ALA A 9 -10.14 45.80 5.10
C ALA A 9 -10.39 44.65 6.11
N ARG A 10 -9.49 44.49 7.09
CA ARG A 10 -9.90 44.09 8.45
C ARG A 10 -10.45 45.35 9.14
N PRO A 11 -11.31 45.19 10.13
CA PRO A 11 -10.99 45.83 11.40
C PRO A 11 -11.07 44.86 12.58
N ARG A 12 -10.05 44.99 13.44
CA ARG A 12 -10.03 44.60 14.84
C ARG A 12 -11.07 45.44 15.62
N LEU A 13 -11.70 44.82 16.61
CA LEU A 13 -12.24 45.46 17.82
C LEU A 13 -11.83 44.52 18.98
N ALA A 14 -10.87 44.93 19.82
CA ALA A 14 -11.05 45.57 21.15
C ALA A 14 -11.79 44.60 22.10
N LEU A 15 -11.15 43.90 23.05
CA LEU A 15 -10.30 44.30 24.19
C LEU A 15 -11.10 45.05 25.25
N GLU A 16 -11.79 44.30 26.12
CA GLU A 16 -12.21 44.67 27.48
C GLU A 16 -12.52 43.34 28.19
N GLY A 17 -11.86 42.93 29.28
CA GLY A 17 -11.52 43.74 30.44
C GLY A 17 -12.67 43.64 31.45
N GLY A 18 -12.92 42.45 31.98
CA GLY A 18 -13.98 42.20 32.96
C GLY A 18 -13.45 41.46 34.18
N SER A 19 -12.70 42.17 35.04
CA SER A 19 -12.34 41.69 36.37
C SER A 19 -13.57 41.77 37.27
N GLY A 20 -14.25 40.63 37.44
CA GLY A 20 -15.34 40.46 38.40
C GLY A 20 -14.83 39.77 39.65
N ASN A 21 -14.60 40.56 40.70
CA ASN A 21 -14.18 40.11 42.02
C ASN A 21 -15.41 39.79 42.90
N ARG A 22 -15.28 38.74 43.74
CA ARG A 22 -16.09 38.32 44.93
C ARG A 22 -17.31 37.42 44.67
N PRO A 23 -17.77 36.60 45.65
CA PRO A 23 -17.25 36.29 46.98
C PRO A 23 -17.01 34.78 47.25
N SER A 24 -16.19 34.48 48.26
CA SER A 24 -15.91 33.14 48.77
C SER A 24 -17.13 32.53 49.48
N HIS A 25 -17.83 31.60 48.81
CA HIS A 25 -18.72 30.65 49.49
C HIS A 25 -17.90 29.43 49.94
N ARG A 26 -17.66 29.38 51.25
CA ARG A 26 -17.01 28.26 51.95
C ARG A 26 -17.99 27.09 51.98
N LEU A 27 -17.99 26.27 50.93
CA LEU A 27 -18.66 24.98 50.93
C LEU A 27 -17.77 23.96 51.65
N SER A 28 -18.26 23.43 52.78
CA SER A 28 -17.68 22.27 53.45
C SER A 28 -17.69 21.08 52.49
N ARG A 29 -16.56 20.85 51.81
CA ARG A 29 -16.31 19.63 51.03
C ARG A 29 -15.94 18.53 52.00
N ARG A 30 -16.88 17.59 52.16
CA ARG A 30 -16.66 16.22 52.61
C ARG A 30 -15.45 15.63 51.84
N PRO A 31 -14.50 14.94 52.50
CA PRO A 31 -13.38 14.34 51.78
C PRO A 31 -13.93 13.35 50.75
N PRO A 32 -13.48 13.41 49.49
CA PRO A 32 -13.79 12.34 48.55
C PRO A 32 -13.07 11.08 49.04
N ASP A 33 -13.80 9.96 49.07
CA ASP A 33 -13.21 8.64 49.20
C ASP A 33 -12.02 8.53 48.26
N LEU A 34 -10.88 8.10 48.82
CA LEU A 34 -9.69 7.74 48.08
C LEU A 34 -10.05 6.52 47.21
N VAL A 35 -10.63 6.79 46.04
CA VAL A 35 -10.67 5.83 44.95
C VAL A 35 -9.20 5.59 44.62
N SER A 36 -8.69 4.41 45.00
CA SER A 36 -7.37 3.95 44.66
C SER A 36 -7.13 4.21 43.18
N ALA A 37 -6.28 5.21 42.89
CA ALA A 37 -5.83 5.48 41.55
C ALA A 37 -5.12 4.20 41.08
N GLN A 38 -5.77 3.46 40.19
CA GLN A 38 -5.07 2.43 39.44
C GLN A 38 -3.91 3.15 38.75
N PRO A 39 -2.66 2.66 38.90
CA PRO A 39 -1.53 3.29 38.23
C PRO A 39 -1.85 3.31 36.73
N GLN A 40 -2.04 4.51 36.18
CA GLN A 40 -2.11 4.67 34.74
C GLN A 40 -0.76 4.18 34.20
N PRO A 41 -0.75 3.20 33.28
CA PRO A 41 0.49 2.86 32.59
C PRO A 41 1.00 4.13 31.92
N ASP A 42 2.26 4.47 32.18
CA ASP A 42 2.90 5.65 31.61
C ASP A 42 2.93 5.50 30.08
N LEU A 43 2.30 6.45 29.38
CA LEU A 43 2.19 6.47 27.92
C LEU A 43 3.58 6.57 27.25
N PHE A 44 4.60 6.95 28.02
CA PHE A 44 5.98 7.12 27.59
C PHE A 44 6.92 5.97 27.99
N ASP A 45 6.46 5.01 28.79
CA ASP A 45 7.20 3.77 29.12
C ASP A 45 7.09 2.70 28.03
N HIS A 46 6.40 3.01 26.93
CA HIS A 46 6.65 2.33 25.68
C HIS A 46 8.08 2.65 25.27
N VAL A 47 9.02 1.78 25.65
CA VAL A 47 10.23 1.56 24.87
C VAL A 47 9.73 1.26 23.47
N ALA A 48 9.67 2.31 22.68
CA ALA A 48 9.46 2.26 21.27
C ALA A 48 10.51 1.26 20.77
N GLU A 49 10.11 0.05 20.41
CA GLU A 49 10.90 -0.88 19.59
C GLU A 49 11.12 -0.31 18.17
N SER A 50 11.15 1.02 18.05
CA SER A 50 11.38 1.85 16.88
C SER A 50 12.85 1.78 16.50
N GLY A 51 13.23 0.65 15.90
CA GLY A 51 14.51 0.50 15.23
C GLY A 51 14.48 -0.49 14.06
N ARG A 52 13.55 -1.44 14.06
CA ARG A 52 13.31 -2.30 12.90
C ARG A 52 11.96 -1.94 12.31
N ALA A 53 11.97 -1.30 11.15
CA ALA A 53 10.77 -1.27 10.32
C ALA A 53 10.31 -2.72 10.17
N GLU A 54 9.07 -3.02 10.58
CA GLU A 54 8.52 -4.37 10.41
C GLU A 54 8.63 -4.73 8.93
N GLU A 55 9.40 -5.78 8.61
CA GLU A 55 9.53 -6.25 7.23
C GLU A 55 8.13 -6.60 6.73
N ARG A 56 7.65 -5.86 5.74
CA ARG A 56 6.33 -6.10 5.19
C ARG A 56 6.33 -7.45 4.47
N THR A 57 5.47 -8.36 4.92
CA THR A 57 5.38 -9.73 4.39
C THR A 57 4.16 -9.96 3.50
N HIS A 58 3.25 -8.98 3.42
CA HIS A 58 1.97 -9.15 2.75
C HIS A 58 1.41 -7.82 2.19
N LEU A 59 0.78 -7.90 1.03
CA LEU A 59 0.01 -6.82 0.39
C LEU A 59 -1.44 -7.28 0.27
N SER A 60 -2.36 -6.56 0.91
CA SER A 60 -3.77 -6.92 0.90
C SER A 60 -4.41 -6.67 -0.48
N PRO A 61 -5.53 -7.35 -0.80
CA PRO A 61 -6.26 -7.12 -2.07
C PRO A 61 -6.79 -5.68 -2.22
N LEU A 62 -6.97 -4.96 -1.11
CA LEU A 62 -7.39 -3.57 -1.12
C LEU A 62 -6.26 -2.62 -1.50
N GLU A 63 -5.03 -2.94 -1.09
CA GLU A 63 -3.84 -2.14 -1.40
C GLU A 63 -3.33 -2.39 -2.80
N VAL A 64 -3.33 -3.66 -3.22
CA VAL A 64 -2.94 -4.07 -4.56
C VAL A 64 -4.04 -4.93 -5.17
N PRO A 65 -5.01 -4.31 -5.86
CA PRO A 65 -6.06 -5.04 -6.54
C PRO A 65 -5.49 -5.93 -7.65
N VAL A 66 -5.71 -7.24 -7.51
CA VAL A 66 -5.37 -8.24 -8.51
C VAL A 66 -6.63 -8.60 -9.28
N THR A 67 -6.53 -8.70 -10.61
CA THR A 67 -7.67 -9.03 -11.47
C THR A 67 -7.35 -10.19 -12.41
N LEU A 68 -8.30 -11.09 -12.59
CA LEU A 68 -8.22 -12.14 -13.60
C LEU A 68 -8.47 -11.54 -14.98
N VAL A 69 -7.67 -11.93 -15.97
CA VAL A 69 -7.83 -11.51 -17.37
C VAL A 69 -7.71 -12.70 -18.32
N SER A 70 -8.40 -12.61 -19.45
CA SER A 70 -8.21 -13.55 -20.56
C SER A 70 -7.14 -13.03 -21.50
N LEU A 71 -6.41 -13.94 -22.15
CA LEU A 71 -5.41 -13.58 -23.15
C LEU A 71 -6.04 -12.76 -24.30
N ALA A 72 -7.26 -13.11 -24.71
CA ALA A 72 -8.00 -12.42 -25.76
C ALA A 72 -8.33 -10.95 -25.42
N ALA A 73 -8.45 -10.60 -24.14
CA ALA A 73 -8.68 -9.22 -23.70
C ALA A 73 -7.40 -8.37 -23.69
N LEU A 74 -6.23 -8.99 -23.85
CA LEU A 74 -4.95 -8.30 -23.88
C LEU A 74 -4.66 -7.90 -25.33
N GLY A 75 -4.80 -6.60 -25.61
CA GLY A 75 -4.41 -6.06 -26.91
C GLY A 75 -2.92 -6.26 -27.18
N SER A 76 -2.56 -6.51 -28.44
CA SER A 76 -1.19 -6.70 -28.93
C SER A 76 -0.36 -5.41 -29.01
N GLY A 77 -0.81 -4.34 -28.34
CA GLY A 77 -0.11 -3.06 -28.35
C GLY A 77 1.33 -3.20 -27.84
N LEU A 78 2.26 -2.53 -28.51
CA LEU A 78 3.68 -2.52 -28.12
C LEU A 78 3.99 -1.51 -27.00
N ARG A 79 3.04 -0.67 -26.62
CA ARG A 79 3.26 0.34 -25.56
C ARG A 79 3.23 -0.29 -24.17
N PRO A 80 4.04 0.18 -23.22
CA PRO A 80 3.87 -0.17 -21.81
C PRO A 80 2.47 0.23 -21.33
N ASP A 81 1.75 -0.67 -20.70
CA ASP A 81 0.38 -0.43 -20.20
C ASP A 81 0.30 -0.23 -18.68
N ALA A 82 1.46 -0.08 -18.02
CA ALA A 82 1.61 0.09 -16.56
C ALA A 82 1.00 -1.06 -15.74
N TRP A 83 0.83 -2.23 -16.35
CA TRP A 83 0.42 -3.47 -15.70
C TRP A 83 1.59 -4.44 -15.61
N LEU A 84 1.57 -5.23 -14.54
CA LEU A 84 2.34 -6.45 -14.43
C LEU A 84 1.38 -7.63 -14.45
N TYR A 85 1.85 -8.74 -15.00
CA TYR A 85 1.10 -9.96 -15.18
C TYR A 85 1.70 -11.09 -14.34
N CYS A 86 0.89 -12.07 -13.99
CA CYS A 86 1.33 -13.29 -13.34
C CYS A 86 0.64 -14.48 -13.98
N LEU A 87 1.42 -15.50 -14.34
CA LEU A 87 0.92 -16.79 -14.79
C LEU A 87 0.97 -17.75 -13.60
N CYS A 88 -0.18 -18.30 -13.19
CA CYS A 88 -0.22 -19.25 -12.07
C CYS A 88 -1.33 -20.30 -12.21
N PRO A 89 -1.19 -21.47 -11.55
CA PRO A 89 -2.25 -22.47 -11.50
C PRO A 89 -3.55 -21.92 -10.89
N VAL A 90 -4.69 -22.48 -11.31
CA VAL A 90 -6.03 -22.04 -10.83
C VAL A 90 -6.16 -22.01 -9.29
N PRO A 91 -5.64 -22.99 -8.52
CA PRO A 91 -5.70 -22.91 -7.06
C PRO A 91 -4.94 -21.72 -6.47
N GLN A 92 -3.78 -21.37 -7.07
CA GLN A 92 -2.99 -20.23 -6.64
C GLN A 92 -3.65 -18.92 -7.03
N SER A 93 -4.25 -18.84 -8.23
CA SER A 93 -4.93 -17.62 -8.68
C SER A 93 -6.09 -17.24 -7.77
N ARG A 94 -6.88 -18.23 -7.32
CA ARG A 94 -7.95 -18.03 -6.32
C ARG A 94 -7.43 -17.52 -4.99
N ARG A 95 -6.27 -18.00 -4.52
CA ARG A 95 -5.63 -17.51 -3.28
C ARG A 95 -5.18 -16.07 -3.43
N LEU A 96 -4.51 -15.72 -4.53
CA LEU A 96 -4.05 -14.35 -4.78
C LEU A 96 -5.20 -13.34 -4.86
N LEU A 97 -6.33 -13.74 -5.47
CA LEU A 97 -7.53 -12.91 -5.55
C LEU A 97 -8.22 -12.71 -4.19
N ARG A 98 -8.18 -13.72 -3.31
CA ARG A 98 -8.85 -13.68 -2.00
C ARG A 98 -7.99 -13.07 -0.91
N ASP A 99 -6.74 -13.49 -0.83
CA ASP A 99 -5.85 -13.22 0.29
C ASP A 99 -4.93 -12.03 0.01
N GLY A 100 -4.54 -11.82 -1.25
CA GLY A 100 -3.57 -10.79 -1.65
C GLY A 100 -2.23 -11.38 -2.07
N LEU A 101 -1.18 -10.56 -2.03
CA LEU A 101 0.17 -10.94 -2.47
C LEU A 101 1.06 -11.18 -1.25
N ARG A 102 1.65 -12.36 -1.17
CA ARG A 102 2.68 -12.67 -0.18
C ARG A 102 4.04 -12.19 -0.69
N LEU A 103 4.80 -11.56 0.19
CA LEU A 103 6.17 -11.14 -0.05
C LEU A 103 7.09 -12.18 0.60
N ASP A 104 7.65 -13.09 -0.20
CA ASP A 104 8.48 -14.20 0.27
C ASP A 104 9.72 -14.35 -0.61
N ARG A 105 10.91 -14.08 -0.05
CA ARG A 105 12.19 -14.21 -0.77
C ARG A 105 12.51 -15.65 -1.17
N ARG A 106 11.97 -16.65 -0.46
CA ARG A 106 12.26 -18.08 -0.74
C ARG A 106 11.39 -18.65 -1.84
N ALA A 107 10.24 -18.04 -2.08
CA ALA A 107 9.30 -18.43 -3.12
C ALA A 107 8.62 -17.18 -3.70
N PRO A 108 9.39 -16.30 -4.35
CA PRO A 108 8.85 -15.03 -4.83
C PRO A 108 7.82 -15.25 -5.92
N LEU A 109 6.82 -14.37 -5.96
CA LEU A 109 5.85 -14.38 -7.05
C LEU A 109 6.50 -13.77 -8.31
N SER A 110 6.53 -14.53 -9.40
CA SER A 110 6.99 -14.02 -10.69
C SER A 110 5.96 -13.07 -11.30
N LEU A 111 6.41 -11.86 -11.59
CA LEU A 111 5.68 -10.83 -12.28
C LEU A 111 6.37 -10.50 -13.61
N LEU A 112 5.59 -10.19 -14.63
CA LEU A 112 6.10 -10.04 -15.98
C LEU A 112 5.40 -8.91 -16.73
N GLU A 113 6.12 -8.28 -17.65
CA GLU A 113 5.51 -7.32 -18.57
C GLU A 113 4.72 -8.04 -19.68
N ARG A 114 3.83 -7.30 -20.34
CA ARG A 114 2.98 -7.88 -21.39
C ARG A 114 3.75 -8.61 -22.51
N PRO A 115 4.89 -8.12 -23.02
CA PRO A 115 5.62 -8.87 -24.05
C PRO A 115 6.13 -10.22 -23.53
N ALA A 116 6.62 -10.28 -22.29
CA ALA A 116 7.04 -11.51 -21.64
C ALA A 116 5.86 -12.48 -21.46
N LEU A 117 4.66 -11.97 -21.16
CA LEU A 117 3.44 -12.80 -21.07
C LEU A 117 3.19 -13.57 -22.36
N PHE A 118 3.18 -12.86 -23.49
CA PHE A 118 2.94 -13.49 -24.78
C PHE A 118 4.02 -14.50 -25.14
N ALA A 119 5.30 -14.19 -24.87
CA ALA A 119 6.39 -15.12 -25.10
C ALA A 119 6.25 -16.40 -24.26
N LEU A 120 5.95 -16.27 -22.97
CA LEU A 120 5.77 -17.41 -22.07
C LEU A 120 4.54 -18.25 -22.45
N VAL A 121 3.41 -17.63 -22.79
CA VAL A 121 2.20 -18.34 -23.22
C VAL A 121 2.45 -19.09 -24.53
N ALA A 122 3.18 -18.50 -25.47
CA ALA A 122 3.58 -19.19 -26.69
C ALA A 122 4.45 -20.43 -26.38
N MET A 123 5.46 -20.30 -25.51
CA MET A 123 6.28 -21.44 -25.10
C MET A 123 5.47 -22.57 -24.45
N LEU A 124 4.50 -22.24 -23.59
CA LEU A 124 3.60 -23.24 -23.00
C LEU A 124 2.74 -23.95 -24.05
N ALA A 125 2.23 -23.19 -25.03
CA ALA A 125 1.45 -23.77 -26.13
C ALA A 125 2.29 -24.72 -27.00
N GLU A 126 3.53 -24.35 -27.33
CA GLU A 126 4.47 -25.20 -28.07
C GLU A 126 4.84 -26.48 -27.29
N ALA A 127 4.90 -26.40 -25.97
CA ALA A 127 5.11 -27.56 -25.08
C ALA A 127 3.85 -28.43 -24.91
N GLY A 128 2.69 -28.01 -25.45
CA GLY A 128 1.41 -28.70 -25.25
C GLY A 128 0.87 -28.58 -23.82
N GLU A 129 1.35 -27.60 -23.05
CA GLU A 129 0.93 -27.36 -21.67
C GLU A 129 -0.36 -26.53 -21.61
N ALA A 130 -1.19 -26.79 -20.61
CA ALA A 130 -2.41 -26.03 -20.40
C ALA A 130 -2.09 -24.58 -20.00
N CYS A 131 -2.77 -23.62 -20.62
CA CYS A 131 -2.57 -22.20 -20.28
C CYS A 131 -3.00 -21.95 -18.83
N PRO A 132 -2.11 -21.42 -17.97
CA PRO A 132 -2.43 -21.07 -16.59
C PRO A 132 -3.38 -19.88 -16.51
N SER A 133 -3.86 -19.58 -15.30
CA SER A 133 -4.61 -18.36 -15.02
C SER A 133 -3.70 -17.15 -15.22
N ILE A 134 -4.23 -16.11 -15.86
CA ILE A 134 -3.52 -14.84 -16.05
C ILE A 134 -4.11 -13.81 -15.09
N LEU A 135 -3.29 -13.33 -14.17
CA LEU A 135 -3.63 -12.23 -13.29
C LEU A 135 -2.89 -10.96 -13.75
N ARG A 136 -3.47 -9.80 -13.45
CA ARG A 136 -2.80 -8.50 -13.60
C ARG A 136 -2.95 -7.62 -12.38
N LEU A 137 -1.97 -6.75 -12.16
CA LEU A 137 -1.93 -5.74 -11.11
C LEU A 137 -1.20 -4.48 -11.58
N ARG A 138 -1.44 -3.34 -10.92
CA ARG A 138 -0.81 -2.07 -11.27
C ARG A 138 0.65 -2.05 -10.81
N ARG A 139 1.57 -1.81 -11.76
CA ARG A 139 3.02 -1.74 -11.46
C ARG A 139 3.34 -0.74 -10.35
N ALA A 140 2.74 0.45 -10.42
CA ALA A 140 3.00 1.52 -9.46
C ALA A 140 2.71 1.16 -8.00
N LEU A 141 1.82 0.18 -7.75
CA LEU A 141 1.45 -0.23 -6.39
C LEU A 141 2.44 -1.23 -5.76
N VAL A 142 3.32 -1.82 -6.56
CA VAL A 142 4.29 -2.82 -6.10
C VAL A 142 5.74 -2.44 -6.40
N GLN A 143 5.97 -1.23 -6.93
CA GLN A 143 7.26 -0.81 -7.49
C GLN A 143 8.43 -0.95 -6.50
N ASP A 144 8.19 -0.72 -5.21
CA ASP A 144 9.18 -0.81 -4.13
C ASP A 144 9.50 -2.26 -3.72
N PHE A 145 8.73 -3.23 -4.22
CA PHE A 145 8.85 -4.66 -3.93
C PHE A 145 9.34 -5.47 -5.15
N LEU A 146 9.73 -4.80 -6.23
CA LEU A 146 10.16 -5.45 -7.47
C LEU A 146 11.67 -5.62 -7.49
N GLU A 147 12.10 -6.86 -7.60
CA GLU A 147 13.47 -7.23 -7.92
C GLU A 147 13.54 -7.76 -9.36
N PRO A 148 14.49 -7.35 -10.21
CA PRO A 148 14.63 -7.90 -11.56
C PRO A 148 14.95 -9.39 -11.55
N ASP A 149 14.28 -10.17 -12.40
CA ASP A 149 14.59 -11.59 -12.67
C ASP A 149 15.34 -11.68 -14.02
N PRO A 150 16.68 -11.68 -14.03
CA PRO A 150 17.45 -11.65 -15.28
C PRO A 150 17.29 -12.94 -16.10
N ASP A 151 17.11 -14.09 -15.45
CA ASP A 151 17.01 -15.38 -16.11
C ASP A 151 15.68 -15.50 -16.86
N SER A 152 14.56 -15.20 -16.20
CA SER A 152 13.26 -15.17 -16.87
C SER A 152 13.20 -14.06 -17.91
N SER A 153 13.82 -12.91 -17.65
CA SER A 153 13.87 -11.81 -18.62
C SER A 153 14.59 -12.20 -19.90
N ALA A 154 15.75 -12.86 -19.77
CA ALA A 154 16.51 -13.36 -20.92
C ALA A 154 15.72 -14.42 -21.69
N ARG A 155 15.09 -15.36 -20.99
CA ARG A 155 14.26 -16.42 -21.60
C ARG A 155 13.04 -15.87 -22.33
N ALA A 156 12.38 -14.84 -21.78
CA ALA A 156 11.17 -14.25 -22.37
C ALA A 156 11.46 -13.12 -23.37
N GLY A 157 12.69 -12.60 -23.42
CA GLY A 157 13.07 -11.45 -24.25
C GLY A 157 12.45 -10.13 -23.80
N ALA A 158 11.95 -10.04 -22.55
CA ALA A 158 11.28 -8.87 -21.99
C ALA A 158 11.31 -8.89 -20.46
N PRO A 159 11.13 -7.75 -19.77
CA PRO A 159 11.34 -7.67 -18.32
C PRO A 159 10.41 -8.59 -17.51
N CYS A 160 11.04 -9.35 -16.62
CA CYS A 160 10.44 -10.15 -15.56
C CYS A 160 10.99 -9.68 -14.21
N TYR A 161 10.20 -9.88 -13.16
CA TYR A 161 10.48 -9.43 -11.81
C TYR A 161 10.05 -10.48 -10.80
N TRP A 162 10.71 -10.48 -9.65
CA TRP A 162 10.27 -11.13 -8.43
C TRP A 162 9.61 -10.12 -7.51
N LEU A 163 8.50 -10.53 -6.91
CA LEU A 163 7.86 -9.78 -5.84
C LEU A 163 8.45 -10.23 -4.49
N VAL A 164 9.25 -9.36 -3.88
CA VAL A 164 10.01 -9.62 -2.65
C VAL A 164 9.74 -8.54 -1.60
N PRO A 165 9.97 -8.81 -0.30
CA PRO A 165 9.96 -7.76 0.72
C PRO A 165 10.97 -6.67 0.38
N ALA A 166 10.57 -5.40 0.57
CA ALA A 166 11.44 -4.27 0.35
C ALA A 166 12.74 -4.41 1.16
N GLU A 167 13.88 -4.14 0.54
CA GLU A 167 15.15 -4.03 1.25
C GLU A 167 15.18 -2.68 1.96
N ASN A 168 15.51 -2.70 3.25
CA ASN A 168 15.53 -1.53 4.13
C ASN A 168 16.96 -1.05 4.35
#